data_AF-A0A7J9ME39-F1
#
_entry.id   AF-A0A7J9ME39-F1
#
_cell.length_a   1.000
_cell.length_b   1.000
_cell.length_c   1.000
_cell.angle_alpha   90.00
_cell.angle_beta   90.00
_cell.angle_gamma   90.00
#
_symmetry.space_group_name_H-M   'P 1'
#
loop_
_entity.id
_entity.type
_entity.pdbx_description
1 polymer ?
#
loop_
_entity_poly.entity_id
_entity_poly.type
_entity_poly.pdbx_seq_one_letter_code
_entity_poly.pdbx_strand_id
1 'polypeptide(L)' 'MLESDCAIIKRDDSVYYGVLKISGKEISSIFLPFNDEEKVLEPYTHLVEHHDDWILSCHHLVRYQDEWLVVLEYF' A
#
# COMPACT_ATOMS: atom_id res chain seq x y z
N MET A 1 0.28 -18.78 -3.93
CA MET A 1 0.55 -17.42 -3.46
C MET A 1 -0.79 -16.71 -3.49
N LEU A 2 -1.33 -16.28 -2.35
CA LEU A 2 -2.54 -15.45 -2.40
C LEU A 2 -2.11 -14.14 -3.06
N GLU A 3 -2.51 -13.94 -4.31
CA GLU A 3 -2.35 -12.66 -4.99
C GLU A 3 -3.17 -11.63 -4.21
N SER A 4 -2.47 -10.79 -3.45
CA SER A 4 -3.07 -9.57 -2.89
C SER A 4 -3.40 -8.67 -4.06
N ASP A 5 -4.69 -8.41 -4.26
CA ASP A 5 -5.21 -7.60 -5.37
C ASP A 5 -5.66 -6.24 -4.84
N CYS A 6 -5.66 -5.21 -5.68
CA CYS A 6 -6.08 -3.86 -5.29
C CYS A 6 -7.05 -3.26 -6.30
N ALA A 7 -8.09 -2.60 -5.78
CA ALA A 7 -9.05 -1.86 -6.57
C ALA A 7 -8.91 -0.37 -6.29
N ILE A 8 -8.35 0.38 -7.25
CA ILE A 8 -8.19 1.83 -7.14
C ILE A 8 -9.52 2.53 -7.45
N ILE A 9 -10.01 3.32 -6.50
CA ILE A 9 -11.28 4.08 -6.61
C ILE A 9 -11.00 5.50 -7.07
N LYS A 10 -9.96 6.14 -6.52
CA LYS A 10 -9.62 7.54 -6.80
C LYS A 10 -8.10 7.72 -6.73
N ARG A 11 -7.58 8.65 -7.54
CA ARG A 11 -6.24 9.22 -7.36
C ARG A 11 -6.40 10.67 -6.90
N ASP A 12 -5.66 11.07 -5.89
CA ASP A 12 -5.56 12.47 -5.45
C ASP A 12 -4.06 12.82 -5.39
N ASP A 13 -3.64 13.82 -6.16
CA ASP A 13 -2.24 14.19 -6.34
C ASP A 13 -1.32 12.99 -6.64
N SER A 14 -0.63 12.51 -5.60
CA SER A 14 0.38 11.44 -5.64
C SER A 14 -0.01 10.21 -4.82
N VAL A 15 -1.26 10.09 -4.39
CA VAL A 15 -1.75 8.92 -3.64
C VAL A 15 -2.97 8.32 -4.31
N TYR A 16 -3.09 6.99 -4.23
CA TYR A 16 -4.31 6.31 -4.64
C TYR A 16 -5.14 5.94 -3.42
N TYR A 17 -6.45 6.07 -3.56
CA TYR A 17 -7.44 5.60 -2.61
C TYR A 17 -8.16 4.42 -3.21
N GLY A 18 -8.27 3.34 -2.47
CA GLY A 18 -8.85 2.13 -2.99
C GLY A 18 -9.13 1.09 -1.92
N VAL A 19 -9.23 -0.14 -2.38
CA VAL A 19 -9.52 -1.30 -1.53
C VAL A 19 -8.46 -2.36 -1.76
N LEU A 20 -7.78 -2.77 -0.70
CA LEU A 20 -6.92 -3.94 -0.71
C LEU A 20 -7.77 -5.18 -0.51
N LYS A 21 -7.61 -6.17 -1.40
CA LYS A 21 -8.28 -7.46 -1.31
C LYS A 21 -7.28 -8.50 -0.84
N ILE A 22 -7.44 -8.94 0.39
CA ILE A 22 -6.59 -9.97 0.98
C ILE A 22 -7.45 -11.03 1.67
N SER A 23 -7.21 -12.30 1.32
CA SER A 23 -7.93 -13.43 1.92
C SER A 23 -9.46 -13.31 1.86
N GLY A 24 -9.99 -12.72 0.77
CA GLY A 24 -11.42 -12.50 0.57
C GLY A 24 -12.03 -11.36 1.39
N LYS A 25 -11.21 -10.61 2.15
CA LYS A 25 -11.62 -9.37 2.81
C LYS A 25 -11.21 -8.18 1.96
N GLU A 26 -12.07 -7.17 1.94
CA GLU A 26 -11.82 -5.89 1.31
C GLU A 26 -11.56 -4.85 2.42
N ILE A 27 -10.39 -4.23 2.40
CA ILE A 27 -9.97 -3.23 3.39
C ILE A 27 -9.78 -1.90 2.67
N SER A 28 -10.39 -0.84 3.19
CA SER A 28 -10.20 0.50 2.65
C SER A 28 -8.80 0.99 2.98
N SER A 29 -8.00 1.26 1.95
CA SER A 29 -6.58 1.54 2.12
C SER A 29 -6.16 2.74 1.26
N ILE A 30 -5.11 3.41 1.72
CA ILE A 30 -4.37 4.41 0.92
C ILE A 30 -3.17 3.70 0.32
N PHE A 31 -2.86 3.99 -0.93
CA PHE A 31 -1.74 3.41 -1.63
C PHE A 31 -0.79 4.51 -2.06
N LEU A 32 0.47 4.39 -1.65
CA LEU A 32 1.55 5.27 -2.07
C LEU A 32 2.28 4.66 -3.27
N PRO A 33 2.24 5.27 -4.46
CA PRO A 33 2.91 4.78 -5.64
C PRO A 33 4.40 5.16 -5.71
N PHE A 34 5.19 4.23 -6.20
CA PHE A 34 6.61 4.35 -6.45
C PHE A 34 6.94 3.73 -7.81
N ASN A 35 7.75 4.44 -8.59
CA ASN A 35 8.15 3.98 -9.93
C ASN A 35 9.26 2.92 -9.92
N ASP A 36 9.93 2.74 -8.77
CA ASP A 36 11.07 1.84 -8.63
C ASP A 36 10.87 0.93 -7.41
N GLU A 37 11.25 -0.34 -7.56
CA GLU A 37 11.17 -1.34 -6.48
C GLU A 37 12.10 -0.98 -5.30
N GLU A 38 13.34 -0.61 -5.58
CA GLU A 38 14.29 -0.24 -4.52
C GLU A 38 13.80 0.99 -3.73
N LYS A 39 13.16 1.94 -4.42
CA LYS A 39 12.59 3.13 -3.78
C LYS A 39 11.35 2.84 -2.97
N VAL A 40 10.64 1.75 -3.23
CA VAL A 40 9.47 1.35 -2.42
C VAL A 40 9.89 0.58 -1.17
N LEU A 41 10.97 -0.19 -1.25
CA LEU A 41 11.43 -1.05 -0.17
C LEU A 41 11.98 -0.26 1.01
N GLU A 42 12.69 0.84 0.78
CA GLU A 42 13.20 1.71 1.83
C GLU A 42 12.07 2.29 2.73
N PRO A 43 11.06 3.01 2.19
CA PRO A 43 9.98 3.54 2.99
C PRO A 43 9.09 2.42 3.56
N TYR A 44 8.87 1.33 2.84
CA TYR A 44 8.13 0.19 3.36
C TYR A 44 8.82 -0.41 4.59
N THR A 45 10.14 -0.66 4.51
CA THR A 45 10.91 -1.24 5.62
C THR A 45 10.92 -0.30 6.82
N HIS A 46 11.15 0.99 6.58
CA HIS A 46 11.11 2.00 7.63
C HIS A 46 9.73 2.05 8.32
N LEU A 47 8.64 2.04 7.55
CA LEU A 47 7.29 2.06 8.10
C LEU A 47 6.94 0.76 8.82
N VAL A 48 7.43 -0.39 8.37
CA VAL A 48 7.29 -1.69 9.05
C VAL A 48 8.02 -1.69 10.40
N GLU A 49 9.24 -1.16 10.46
CA GLU A 49 10.05 -1.10 11.68
C GLU A 49 9.53 -0.09 12.72
N HIS A 50 8.87 0.98 12.26
CA HIS A 50 8.37 2.08 13.09
C HIS A 50 6.84 2.12 13.22
N HIS A 51 6.16 0.97 13.15
CA HIS A 51 4.69 0.86 13.17
C HIS A 51 4.00 1.56 14.34
N ASP A 52 4.67 1.75 15.48
CA ASP A 52 4.09 2.32 16.70
C ASP A 52 3.88 3.85 16.65
N ASP A 53 4.57 4.59 15.77
CA ASP A 53 4.60 6.07 15.79
C ASP A 53 3.71 6.73 14.73
N TRP A 54 3.18 5.99 13.75
CA TRP A 54 2.37 6.56 12.67
C TRP A 54 0.90 6.16 12.80
N ILE A 55 0.00 7.12 12.57
CA ILE A 55 -1.46 6.93 12.41
C ILE A 55 -1.82 5.91 11.28
N LEU A 56 -0.85 5.52 10.45
CA LEU A 56 -1.01 4.70 9.26
C LEU A 56 0.01 3.57 9.31
N SER A 57 -0.50 2.35 9.36
CA SER A 57 0.30 1.14 9.40
C SER A 57 0.50 0.59 7.99
N CYS A 58 1.76 0.29 7.63
CA CYS A 58 2.10 -0.41 6.39
C CYS A 58 1.84 -1.91 6.52
N HIS A 59 0.99 -2.46 5.67
CA HIS A 59 0.65 -3.89 5.75
C HIS A 59 1.14 -4.69 4.54
N HIS A 60 1.13 -4.08 3.35
CA HIS A 60 1.36 -4.81 2.11
C HIS A 60 2.08 -3.97 1.06
N LEU A 61 2.77 -4.69 0.16
CA LEU A 61 3.30 -4.19 -1.10
C LEU A 61 2.51 -4.86 -2.21
N VAL A 62 1.91 -4.04 -3.09
CA VAL A 62 1.18 -4.54 -4.26
C VAL A 62 1.71 -3.89 -5.51
N ARG A 63 1.69 -4.62 -6.63
CA ARG A 63 2.06 -4.08 -7.93
C ARG A 63 0.79 -3.68 -8.68
N TYR A 64 0.74 -2.45 -9.13
CA TYR A 64 -0.38 -1.92 -9.91
C TYR A 64 0.16 -1.30 -11.19
N GLN A 65 -0.18 -1.89 -12.33
CA GLN A 65 0.41 -1.53 -13.63
C GLN A 65 1.95 -1.64 -13.56
N ASP A 66 2.66 -0.55 -13.85
CA ASP A 66 4.13 -0.45 -13.77
C ASP A 66 4.62 0.21 -12.46
N GLU A 67 3.72 0.46 -11.50
CA GLU A 67 4.04 1.09 -10.22
C GLU A 67 4.01 0.07 -9.07
N TRP A 68 4.89 0.29 -8.09
CA TRP A 68 4.83 -0.37 -6.79
C TRP A 68 4.04 0.48 -5.81
N LEU A 69 3.08 -0.14 -5.13
CA LEU A 69 2.21 0.52 -4.19
C LEU A 69 2.47 0.02 -2.77
N VAL A 70 2.80 0.95 -1.87
CA VAL A 70 2.78 0.68 -0.42
C VAL A 70 1.35 0.87 0.07
N VAL A 71 0.79 -0.16 0.67
CA VAL A 71 -0.55 -0.11 1.26
C VAL A 71 -0.48 0.37 2.69
N LEU A 72 -1.15 1.49 2.93
CA LEU A 72 -1.34 2.11 4.23
C LEU A 72 -2.78 1.92 4.69
N GLU A 73 -2.95 1.40 5.89
CA GLU A 73 -4.25 1.20 6.52
C GLU A 73 -4.33 1.99 7.82
N TYR A 74 -5.50 2.58 8.07
CA TYR A 74 -5.81 3.21 9.36
C TYR A 74 -6.23 2.11 10.33
N PHE A 75 -5.63 2.10 11.53
CA PHE A 75 -6.04 1.24 12.64
C PHE A 75 -7.23 1.83 13.41
#